data_AF-A0A2R7L8E9-F1
#
_entry.id   AF-A0A2R7L8E9-F1
#
_cell.length_a   1.000
_cell.length_b   1.000
_cell.length_c   1.000
_cell.angle_alpha   90.00
_cell.angle_beta   90.00
_cell.angle_gamma   90.00
#
_symmetry.space_group_name_H-M   'P 1'
#
loop_
_entity.id
_entity.type
_entity.pdbx_description
1 polymer ?
#
loop_
_entity_poly.entity_id
_entity_poly.type
_entity_poly.pdbx_seq_one_letter_code
_entity_poly.pdbx_strand_id
1 'polypeptide(L)'
;MRQGPSRRALMAGGLSLAAAPALAAVPALRAMAAEKGLIFGAAIEPEAVDRDFGYETLLRRQCASLTPENVMKWNALRPARDQFDFSRADRFMAIAHDQGAQVHGHCLVWHEALPAWIGGDLTPRDGRALLTEHITRVVGRYAGHIQAWDVLNEPVERNDRRPDGLRLSPWFRALGPDYIPLAFHTAHAADPTATLVLSDYGLEYDDESWMVEKRGTMLDLLRRLKDARVPVHALALQGHLIGGRPRAFGPGLRRFLAEVAALGLEIHITELDVDDRKITGALERRDGVVAEIYRTFLDTVLDEPAVTRVTTWGLSDRYTSKAGMFPRPDGQGVRPLPFDADLRPKIVVQALMDAFAGAPKRKIRR
;
A
#
# COMPACT_ATOMS: atom_id res chain seq x y z
N MET A 1 -25.16 -13.27 -68.98
CA MET A 1 -25.60 -12.13 -68.14
C MET A 1 -26.03 -12.64 -66.77
N ARG A 2 -25.37 -12.14 -65.69
CA ARG A 2 -25.76 -12.07 -64.25
C ARG A 2 -25.96 -13.42 -63.49
N GLN A 3 -25.02 -13.93 -62.67
CA GLN A 3 -24.62 -13.59 -61.26
C GLN A 3 -25.79 -13.47 -60.27
N GLY A 4 -25.85 -14.04 -59.05
CA GLY A 4 -24.97 -14.82 -58.12
C GLY A 4 -25.84 -15.27 -56.90
N PRO A 5 -25.35 -15.51 -55.66
CA PRO A 5 -24.04 -15.89 -55.16
C PRO A 5 -24.03 -17.21 -54.33
N SER A 6 -22.83 -17.76 -54.12
CA SER A 6 -22.47 -18.92 -53.29
C SER A 6 -22.59 -18.67 -51.78
N ARG A 7 -23.00 -19.68 -51.00
CA ARG A 7 -22.81 -19.70 -49.53
C ARG A 7 -21.56 -20.49 -49.16
N ARG A 8 -20.65 -19.78 -48.48
CA ARG A 8 -19.38 -20.21 -47.90
C ARG A 8 -19.56 -21.11 -46.66
N ALA A 9 -18.59 -22.02 -46.54
CA ALA A 9 -17.89 -22.55 -45.36
C ALA A 9 -18.28 -22.10 -43.95
N LEU A 10 -18.15 -23.04 -43.00
CA LEU A 10 -17.55 -22.80 -41.68
C LEU A 10 -16.84 -24.09 -41.21
N MET A 11 -15.50 -24.03 -41.28
CA MET A 11 -14.55 -24.96 -40.69
C MET A 11 -14.46 -24.75 -39.17
N ALA A 12 -14.23 -25.87 -38.47
CA ALA A 12 -13.45 -26.03 -37.24
C ALA A 12 -13.50 -24.89 -36.19
N GLY A 13 -14.29 -25.11 -35.15
CA GLY A 13 -14.12 -24.43 -33.87
C GLY A 13 -12.84 -24.93 -33.18
N GLY A 14 -11.74 -24.21 -33.37
CA GLY A 14 -10.55 -24.35 -32.53
C GLY A 14 -10.77 -23.65 -31.20
N LEU A 15 -10.79 -24.39 -30.10
CA LEU A 15 -10.54 -23.81 -28.77
C LEU A 15 -9.10 -23.28 -28.76
N SER A 16 -8.96 -21.96 -28.80
CA SER A 16 -7.67 -21.31 -28.55
C SER A 16 -7.43 -21.25 -27.04
N LEU A 17 -6.88 -22.33 -26.46
CA LEU A 17 -6.14 -22.27 -25.20
C LEU A 17 -4.77 -21.64 -25.47
N ALA A 18 -4.70 -20.31 -25.49
CA ALA A 18 -3.41 -19.61 -25.64
C ALA A 18 -3.40 -18.29 -24.85
N ALA A 19 -3.44 -18.39 -23.52
CA ALA A 19 -3.10 -17.30 -22.61
C ALA A 19 -2.06 -17.69 -21.53
N ALA A 20 -1.70 -18.98 -21.45
CA ALA A 20 -0.80 -19.50 -20.42
C ALA A 20 0.73 -19.28 -20.59
N PRO A 21 1.34 -18.99 -21.76
CA PRO A 21 2.80 -19.00 -21.86
C PRO A 21 3.51 -17.81 -21.20
N ALA A 22 2.85 -16.65 -21.07
CA ALA A 22 3.53 -15.41 -20.67
C ALA A 22 3.78 -15.30 -19.16
N LEU A 23 2.90 -15.85 -18.30
CA LEU A 23 3.09 -15.78 -16.84
C LEU A 23 4.18 -16.73 -16.33
N ALA A 24 4.49 -17.82 -17.05
CA ALA A 24 5.45 -18.83 -16.58
C ALA A 24 6.91 -18.34 -16.58
N ALA A 25 7.24 -17.29 -17.33
CA ALA A 25 8.63 -16.89 -17.60
C ALA A 25 9.28 -15.96 -16.55
N VAL A 26 8.49 -15.30 -15.69
CA VAL A 26 9.01 -14.29 -14.74
C VAL A 26 9.37 -14.95 -13.41
N PRO A 27 10.56 -14.83 -12.81
CA PRO A 27 10.80 -15.33 -11.45
C PRO A 27 9.78 -14.79 -10.42
N ALA A 28 9.44 -15.59 -9.41
CA ALA A 28 8.45 -15.18 -8.41
C ALA A 28 9.03 -14.09 -7.50
N LEU A 29 8.50 -12.87 -7.58
CA LEU A 29 8.96 -11.72 -6.79
C LEU A 29 8.94 -12.01 -5.28
N ARG A 30 7.89 -12.68 -4.78
CA ARG A 30 7.82 -13.17 -3.40
C ARG A 30 8.98 -14.05 -2.97
N ALA A 31 9.47 -14.92 -3.87
CA ALA A 31 10.57 -15.83 -3.54
C ALA A 31 11.90 -15.07 -3.49
N MET A 32 12.13 -14.18 -4.47
CA MET A 32 13.32 -13.32 -4.49
C MET A 32 13.40 -12.39 -3.28
N ALA A 33 12.26 -11.79 -2.88
CA ALA A 33 12.16 -11.00 -1.67
C ALA A 33 12.47 -11.86 -0.42
N ALA A 34 11.87 -13.05 -0.32
CA ALA A 34 12.08 -13.95 0.81
C ALA A 34 13.54 -14.38 1.00
N GLU A 35 14.32 -14.56 -0.07
CA GLU A 35 15.77 -14.86 -0.01
C GLU A 35 16.58 -13.78 0.73
N LYS A 36 16.05 -12.56 0.79
CA LYS A 36 16.62 -11.43 1.52
C LYS A 36 15.95 -11.18 2.88
N GLY A 37 14.95 -11.97 3.26
CA GLY A 37 14.14 -11.72 4.45
C GLY A 37 13.17 -10.54 4.27
N LEU A 38 12.79 -10.24 3.02
CA LEU A 38 11.76 -9.26 2.68
C LEU A 38 10.42 -9.96 2.41
N ILE A 39 9.33 -9.26 2.68
CA ILE A 39 7.98 -9.64 2.25
C ILE A 39 7.58 -8.74 1.09
N PHE A 40 7.26 -9.34 -0.06
CA PHE A 40 6.67 -8.63 -1.20
C PHE A 40 5.16 -8.87 -1.29
N GLY A 41 4.40 -7.81 -1.53
CA GLY A 41 2.95 -7.86 -1.60
C GLY A 41 2.32 -6.85 -2.56
N ALA A 42 1.00 -6.87 -2.64
CA ALA A 42 0.23 -5.88 -3.38
C ALA A 42 -1.09 -5.54 -2.68
N ALA A 43 -1.55 -4.29 -2.83
CA ALA A 43 -2.92 -3.92 -2.51
C ALA A 43 -3.91 -4.48 -3.54
N ILE A 44 -5.09 -4.90 -3.08
CA ILE A 44 -6.15 -5.44 -3.96
C ILE A 44 -7.55 -5.03 -3.49
N GLU A 45 -8.48 -5.03 -4.44
CA GLU A 45 -9.91 -5.17 -4.18
C GLU A 45 -10.32 -6.65 -4.35
N PRO A 46 -11.09 -7.25 -3.42
CA PRO A 46 -11.51 -8.64 -3.55
C PRO A 46 -12.34 -8.88 -4.81
N GLU A 47 -13.15 -7.92 -5.25
CA GLU A 47 -13.97 -8.05 -6.46
C GLU A 47 -13.13 -8.16 -7.74
N ALA A 48 -11.92 -7.60 -7.77
CA ALA A 48 -11.01 -7.74 -8.91
C ALA A 48 -10.51 -9.18 -9.03
N VAL A 49 -10.21 -9.81 -7.90
CA VAL A 49 -9.76 -11.21 -7.83
C VAL A 49 -10.90 -12.15 -8.19
N ASP A 50 -12.11 -11.91 -7.67
CA ASP A 50 -13.28 -12.77 -7.91
C ASP A 50 -13.69 -12.82 -9.39
N ARG A 51 -13.38 -11.78 -10.16
CA ARG A 51 -13.81 -11.66 -11.56
C ARG A 51 -12.71 -12.02 -12.57
N ASP A 52 -11.45 -12.08 -12.15
CA ASP A 52 -10.32 -12.31 -13.04
C ASP A 52 -9.36 -13.37 -12.48
N PHE A 53 -9.56 -14.60 -12.95
CA PHE A 53 -8.70 -15.74 -12.63
C PHE A 53 -7.23 -15.53 -13.06
N GLY A 54 -6.99 -14.76 -14.12
CA GLY A 54 -5.64 -14.41 -14.54
C GLY A 54 -4.94 -13.51 -13.52
N TYR A 55 -5.67 -12.53 -12.98
CA TYR A 55 -5.18 -11.66 -11.92
C TYR A 55 -4.97 -12.39 -10.60
N GLU A 56 -5.90 -13.27 -10.22
CA GLU A 56 -5.75 -14.16 -9.07
C GLU A 56 -4.49 -15.02 -9.18
N THR A 57 -4.29 -15.66 -10.34
CA THR A 57 -3.09 -16.48 -10.62
C THR A 57 -1.81 -15.65 -10.53
N LEU A 58 -1.85 -14.42 -11.04
CA LEU A 58 -0.72 -13.49 -10.96
C LEU A 58 -0.37 -13.15 -9.51
N LEU A 59 -1.35 -12.79 -8.69
CA LEU A 59 -1.17 -12.47 -7.26
C LEU A 59 -0.59 -13.67 -6.50
N ARG A 60 -1.18 -14.86 -6.66
CA ARG A 60 -0.67 -16.10 -6.03
C ARG A 60 0.78 -16.38 -6.35
N ARG A 61 1.19 -16.09 -7.58
CA ARG A 61 2.54 -16.36 -8.05
C ARG A 61 3.54 -15.33 -7.53
N GLN A 62 3.13 -14.07 -7.45
CA GLN A 62 4.05 -12.95 -7.21
C GLN A 62 4.08 -12.46 -5.77
N CYS A 63 2.99 -12.57 -5.00
CA CYS A 63 2.84 -11.92 -3.70
C CYS A 63 2.87 -12.94 -2.54
N ALA A 64 3.48 -12.53 -1.42
CA ALA A 64 3.42 -13.20 -0.13
C ALA A 64 2.58 -12.44 0.90
N SER A 65 2.17 -11.21 0.59
CA SER A 65 1.29 -10.39 1.41
C SER A 65 0.25 -9.67 0.55
N LEU A 66 -0.94 -9.46 1.09
CA LEU A 66 -2.01 -8.66 0.49
C LEU A 66 -2.45 -7.54 1.44
N THR A 67 -2.83 -6.40 0.86
CA THR A 67 -3.43 -5.27 1.58
C THR A 67 -4.82 -5.01 1.02
N PRO A 68 -5.87 -4.86 1.83
CA PRO A 68 -7.20 -4.49 1.34
C PRO A 68 -7.18 -3.00 0.96
N GLU A 69 -7.36 -2.69 -0.32
CA GLU A 69 -7.24 -1.31 -0.81
C GLU A 69 -8.30 -0.38 -0.18
N ASN A 70 -9.56 -0.82 -0.09
CA ASN A 70 -10.63 -0.03 0.53
C ASN A 70 -11.55 -0.81 1.48
N VAL A 71 -11.65 -2.13 1.37
CA VAL A 71 -12.69 -2.91 2.09
C VAL A 71 -12.56 -2.94 3.62
N MET A 72 -11.43 -2.51 4.17
CA MET A 72 -11.22 -2.35 5.61
C MET A 72 -11.15 -0.88 6.08
N LYS A 73 -11.45 0.09 5.20
CA LYS A 73 -11.60 1.50 5.59
C LYS A 73 -12.96 1.73 6.27
N TRP A 74 -13.07 2.85 6.99
CA TRP A 74 -14.24 3.18 7.82
C TRP A 74 -15.57 3.18 7.07
N ASN A 75 -15.63 3.80 5.90
CA ASN A 75 -16.85 3.89 5.09
C ASN A 75 -17.32 2.54 4.55
N ALA A 76 -16.40 1.58 4.35
CA ALA A 76 -16.73 0.21 3.97
C ALA A 76 -17.22 -0.60 5.18
N LEU A 77 -16.54 -0.46 6.33
CA LEU A 77 -16.83 -1.25 7.53
C LEU A 77 -18.01 -0.74 8.35
N ARG A 78 -18.34 0.56 8.29
CA ARG A 78 -19.40 1.18 9.12
C ARG A 78 -20.41 1.98 8.29
N PRO A 79 -21.34 1.31 7.60
CA PRO A 79 -22.38 2.00 6.82
C PRO A 79 -23.28 2.89 7.68
N ALA A 80 -23.44 2.57 8.97
CA ALA A 80 -24.15 3.39 9.96
C ALA A 80 -23.41 3.36 11.30
N ARG A 81 -23.75 4.30 12.21
CA ARG A 81 -23.08 4.46 13.51
C ARG A 81 -23.03 3.16 14.31
N ASP A 82 -24.17 2.48 14.45
CA ASP A 82 -24.30 1.28 15.29
C ASP A 82 -24.25 -0.03 14.48
N GLN A 83 -23.81 0.02 13.22
CA GLN A 83 -23.74 -1.13 12.32
C GLN A 83 -22.34 -1.32 11.75
N PHE A 84 -21.88 -2.57 11.75
CA PHE A 84 -20.71 -2.99 11.00
C PHE A 84 -21.12 -3.88 9.81
N ASP A 85 -20.43 -3.72 8.69
CA ASP A 85 -20.46 -4.64 7.56
C ASP A 85 -19.06 -5.17 7.30
N PHE A 86 -18.86 -6.46 7.61
CA PHE A 86 -17.58 -7.14 7.40
C PHE A 86 -17.57 -8.00 6.14
N SER A 87 -18.66 -8.06 5.36
CA SER A 87 -18.82 -9.02 4.27
C SER A 87 -17.68 -8.97 3.23
N ARG A 88 -17.33 -7.76 2.78
CA ARG A 88 -16.24 -7.54 1.81
C ARG A 88 -14.86 -7.78 2.41
N ALA A 89 -14.67 -7.40 3.67
CA ALA A 89 -13.42 -7.63 4.40
C ALA A 89 -13.19 -9.14 4.69
N ASP A 90 -14.24 -9.88 5.05
CA ASP A 90 -14.22 -11.33 5.22
C ASP A 90 -13.90 -12.03 3.89
N ARG A 91 -14.46 -11.55 2.77
CA ARG A 91 -14.11 -12.06 1.44
C ARG A 91 -12.63 -11.85 1.13
N PHE A 92 -12.09 -10.67 1.42
CA PHE A 92 -10.67 -10.40 1.29
C PHE A 92 -9.82 -11.35 2.16
N MET A 93 -10.21 -11.55 3.44
CA MET A 93 -9.49 -12.47 4.33
C MET A 93 -9.53 -13.92 3.81
N ALA A 94 -10.64 -14.35 3.22
CA ALA A 94 -10.74 -15.67 2.60
C ALA A 94 -9.80 -15.82 1.39
N ILE A 95 -9.68 -14.77 0.55
CA ILE A 95 -8.70 -14.75 -0.56
C ILE A 95 -7.28 -14.86 0.00
N ALA A 96 -6.91 -14.03 0.98
CA ALA A 96 -5.56 -14.05 1.55
C ALA A 96 -5.22 -15.41 2.18
N HIS A 97 -6.14 -15.99 2.95
CA HIS A 97 -5.99 -17.31 3.55
C HIS A 97 -5.81 -18.39 2.48
N ASP A 98 -6.67 -18.44 1.46
CA ASP A 98 -6.57 -19.46 0.41
C ASP A 98 -5.25 -19.34 -0.39
N GLN A 99 -4.68 -18.15 -0.49
CA GLN A 99 -3.36 -17.93 -1.09
C GLN A 99 -2.18 -18.25 -0.15
N GLY A 100 -2.43 -18.46 1.14
CA GLY A 100 -1.40 -18.53 2.18
C GLY A 100 -0.62 -17.21 2.32
N ALA A 101 -1.24 -16.09 1.97
CA ALA A 101 -0.64 -14.77 2.02
C ALA A 101 -0.80 -14.14 3.41
N GLN A 102 0.21 -13.40 3.85
CA GLN A 102 0.06 -12.49 4.98
C GLN A 102 -0.91 -11.35 4.63
N VAL A 103 -1.51 -10.75 5.65
CA VAL A 103 -2.37 -9.59 5.53
C VAL A 103 -1.75 -8.40 6.24
N HIS A 104 -1.68 -7.29 5.50
CA HIS A 104 -1.49 -5.98 6.06
C HIS A 104 -2.84 -5.26 6.09
N GLY A 105 -3.44 -5.10 7.27
CA GLY A 105 -4.71 -4.40 7.42
C GLY A 105 -4.55 -2.89 7.26
N HIS A 106 -5.41 -2.29 6.43
CA HIS A 106 -5.38 -0.86 6.11
C HIS A 106 -6.81 -0.29 6.06
N CYS A 107 -7.18 0.69 6.88
CA CYS A 107 -6.47 1.23 8.04
C CYS A 107 -7.47 1.56 9.16
N LEU A 108 -7.00 1.56 10.41
CA LEU A 108 -7.88 1.67 11.59
C LEU A 108 -8.25 3.11 11.94
N VAL A 109 -7.35 4.06 11.70
CA VAL A 109 -7.57 5.49 11.96
C VAL A 109 -7.02 6.29 10.80
N TRP A 110 -7.89 7.06 10.15
CA TRP A 110 -7.53 7.99 9.08
C TRP A 110 -8.44 9.20 9.11
N HIS A 111 -8.07 10.25 8.40
CA HIS A 111 -8.87 11.46 8.26
C HIS A 111 -9.80 11.41 7.04
N GLU A 112 -9.54 10.51 6.09
CA GLU A 112 -10.36 10.25 4.91
C GLU A 112 -11.12 8.92 5.01
N ALA A 113 -11.91 8.62 3.97
CA ALA A 113 -12.74 7.42 3.86
C ALA A 113 -13.64 7.17 5.10
N LEU A 114 -14.04 8.25 5.77
CA LEU A 114 -14.98 8.22 6.87
C LEU A 114 -16.41 8.20 6.32
N PRO A 115 -17.33 7.42 6.91
CA PRO A 115 -18.75 7.49 6.55
C PRO A 115 -19.33 8.86 6.93
N ALA A 116 -20.35 9.30 6.19
CA ALA A 116 -20.93 10.64 6.32
C ALA A 116 -21.48 10.96 7.73
N TRP A 117 -21.79 9.94 8.54
CA TRP A 117 -22.26 10.12 9.92
C TRP A 117 -21.15 10.51 10.90
N ILE A 118 -19.87 10.46 10.49
CA ILE A 118 -18.73 10.98 11.26
C ILE A 118 -18.49 12.44 10.85
N GLY A 119 -18.86 13.38 11.72
CA GLY A 119 -18.83 14.82 11.45
C GLY A 119 -18.12 15.63 12.54
N GLY A 120 -17.97 16.93 12.30
CA GLY A 120 -17.09 17.86 13.03
C GLY A 120 -17.39 18.14 14.51
N ASP A 121 -18.49 17.61 15.05
CA ASP A 121 -18.95 17.86 16.43
C ASP A 121 -18.75 16.66 17.36
N LEU A 122 -17.81 15.76 17.04
CA LEU A 122 -17.45 14.68 17.96
C LEU A 122 -16.97 15.26 19.30
N THR A 123 -17.76 15.05 20.34
CA THR A 123 -17.34 15.37 21.71
C THR A 123 -16.15 14.49 22.10
N PRO A 124 -15.29 14.90 23.05
CA PRO A 124 -14.20 14.05 23.53
C PRO A 124 -14.68 12.67 24.03
N ARG A 125 -15.86 12.61 24.65
CA ARG A 125 -16.47 11.36 25.09
C ARG A 125 -16.86 10.47 23.92
N ASP A 126 -17.58 11.02 22.94
CA ASP A 126 -18.06 10.27 21.78
C ASP A 126 -16.90 9.83 20.89
N GLY A 127 -15.94 10.71 20.63
CA GLY A 127 -14.74 10.40 19.86
C GLY A 127 -13.95 9.24 20.47
N ARG A 128 -13.75 9.25 21.80
CA ARG A 128 -13.05 8.18 22.50
C ARG A 128 -13.83 6.86 22.40
N ALA A 129 -15.13 6.89 22.65
CA ALA A 129 -15.96 5.69 22.60
C ALA A 129 -16.00 5.08 21.18
N LEU A 130 -16.22 5.91 20.16
CA LEU A 130 -16.30 5.47 18.76
C LEU A 130 -14.97 4.90 18.25
N LEU A 131 -13.85 5.57 18.55
CA LEU A 131 -12.53 5.10 18.12
C LEU A 131 -12.16 3.78 18.81
N THR A 132 -12.39 3.71 20.12
CA THR A 132 -12.11 2.50 20.91
C THR A 132 -12.96 1.32 20.44
N GLU A 133 -14.26 1.54 20.23
CA GLU A 133 -15.18 0.51 19.73
C GLU A 133 -14.76 0.03 18.34
N HIS A 134 -14.48 0.94 17.41
CA HIS A 134 -14.08 0.58 16.06
C HIS A 134 -12.83 -0.30 16.06
N ILE A 135 -11.77 0.16 16.72
CA ILE A 135 -10.49 -0.56 16.77
C ILE A 135 -10.68 -1.92 17.43
N THR A 136 -11.37 -1.98 18.58
CA THR A 136 -11.61 -3.24 19.29
C THR A 136 -12.38 -4.25 18.44
N ARG A 137 -13.44 -3.81 17.74
CA ARG A 137 -14.27 -4.68 16.91
C ARG A 137 -13.52 -5.18 15.67
N VAL A 138 -12.81 -4.29 14.97
CA VAL A 138 -12.13 -4.62 13.72
C VAL A 138 -10.88 -5.46 13.99
N VAL A 139 -10.01 -5.03 14.91
CA VAL A 139 -8.80 -5.80 15.25
C VAL A 139 -9.18 -7.11 15.93
N GLY A 140 -10.11 -7.08 16.89
CA GLY A 140 -10.54 -8.28 17.61
C GLY A 140 -11.19 -9.33 16.71
N ARG A 141 -11.88 -8.93 15.63
CA ARG A 141 -12.45 -9.87 14.65
C ARG A 141 -11.38 -10.69 13.93
N TYR A 142 -10.23 -10.08 13.64
CA TYR A 142 -9.16 -10.67 12.83
C TYR A 142 -7.89 -10.97 13.63
N ALA A 143 -7.98 -10.99 14.97
CA ALA A 143 -6.85 -11.21 15.85
C ALA A 143 -6.14 -12.54 15.51
N GLY A 144 -4.81 -12.50 15.40
CA GLY A 144 -3.97 -13.65 15.01
C GLY A 144 -4.01 -14.00 13.51
N HIS A 145 -4.85 -13.33 12.70
CA HIS A 145 -4.95 -13.57 11.26
C HIS A 145 -4.37 -12.44 10.41
N ILE A 146 -4.21 -11.23 10.97
CA ILE A 146 -3.59 -10.07 10.32
C ILE A 146 -2.24 -9.77 10.96
N GLN A 147 -1.17 -9.84 10.17
CA GLN A 147 0.20 -9.75 10.68
C GLN A 147 0.63 -8.30 10.98
N ALA A 148 0.04 -7.33 10.28
CA ALA A 148 0.31 -5.92 10.52
C ALA A 148 -0.93 -5.07 10.32
N TRP A 149 -1.04 -3.97 11.06
CA TRP A 149 -2.09 -2.97 10.91
C TRP A 149 -1.50 -1.58 10.74
N ASP A 150 -1.92 -0.86 9.70
CA ASP A 150 -1.85 0.60 9.69
C ASP A 150 -2.86 1.10 10.73
N VAL A 151 -2.37 1.30 11.95
CA VAL A 151 -3.18 1.77 13.08
C VAL A 151 -3.58 3.22 12.85
N LEU A 152 -2.64 4.03 12.38
CA LEU A 152 -2.88 5.43 12.08
C LEU A 152 -2.24 5.79 10.75
N ASN A 153 -3.06 6.29 9.83
CA ASN A 153 -2.65 6.75 8.51
C ASN A 153 -2.63 8.28 8.45
N GLU A 154 -1.55 8.82 7.91
CA GLU A 154 -1.33 10.22 7.53
C GLU A 154 -1.55 11.27 8.64
N PRO A 155 -0.91 11.10 9.82
CA PRO A 155 -1.11 12.01 10.96
C PRO A 155 -0.38 13.34 10.82
N VAL A 156 0.56 13.51 9.87
CA VAL A 156 1.36 14.74 9.73
C VAL A 156 0.87 15.57 8.53
N GLU A 157 0.55 16.84 8.78
CA GLU A 157 0.10 17.79 7.75
C GLU A 157 0.59 19.21 8.07
N ARG A 158 1.60 19.67 7.32
CA ARG A 158 2.16 21.01 7.53
C ARG A 158 1.17 22.13 7.20
N ASN A 159 0.23 21.89 6.27
CA ASN A 159 -0.68 22.95 5.81
C ASN A 159 -1.71 23.33 6.88
N ASP A 160 -1.91 22.49 7.88
CA ASP A 160 -2.72 22.80 9.07
C ASP A 160 -2.00 23.76 10.04
N ARG A 161 -0.71 24.05 9.79
CA ARG A 161 0.13 25.03 10.53
C ARG A 161 0.13 24.81 12.05
N ARG A 162 -0.04 23.57 12.49
CA ARG A 162 0.04 23.23 13.90
C ARG A 162 1.50 23.24 14.38
N PRO A 163 1.80 23.74 15.59
CA PRO A 163 3.17 23.70 16.13
C PRO A 163 3.76 22.29 16.26
N ASP A 164 2.92 21.29 16.47
CA ASP A 164 3.30 19.87 16.54
C ASP A 164 3.34 19.17 15.17
N GLY A 165 2.96 19.88 14.10
CA GLY A 165 2.86 19.40 12.72
C GLY A 165 1.79 18.33 12.49
N LEU A 166 0.94 18.05 13.48
CA LEU A 166 -0.13 17.05 13.36
C LEU A 166 -1.26 17.58 12.48
N ARG A 167 -1.98 16.65 11.85
CA ARG A 167 -3.16 16.93 11.02
C ARG A 167 -4.39 17.19 11.89
N LEU A 168 -5.18 18.18 11.51
CA LEU A 168 -6.50 18.52 12.09
C LEU A 168 -7.59 17.58 11.58
N SER A 169 -7.49 16.29 11.92
CA SER A 169 -8.54 15.28 11.66
C SER A 169 -9.75 15.43 12.61
N PRO A 170 -10.91 14.82 12.31
CA PRO A 170 -12.03 14.76 13.26
C PRO A 170 -11.63 14.18 14.61
N TRP A 171 -10.74 13.18 14.60
CA TRP A 171 -10.17 12.56 15.80
C TRP A 171 -9.33 13.53 16.60
N PHE A 172 -8.44 14.26 15.93
CA PHE A 172 -7.60 15.28 16.56
C PHE A 172 -8.46 16.39 17.19
N ARG A 173 -9.49 16.87 16.48
CA ARG A 173 -10.37 17.93 16.99
C ARG A 173 -11.13 17.50 18.25
N ALA A 174 -11.56 16.24 18.30
CA ALA A 174 -12.30 15.69 19.43
C ALA A 174 -11.40 15.34 20.63
N LEU A 175 -10.20 14.80 20.39
CA LEU A 175 -9.38 14.14 21.41
C LEU A 175 -8.02 14.79 21.64
N GLY A 176 -7.65 15.80 20.86
CA GLY A 176 -6.29 16.31 20.81
C GLY A 176 -5.29 15.24 20.32
N PRO A 177 -3.98 15.39 20.58
CA PRO A 177 -2.96 14.43 20.14
C PRO A 177 -3.10 13.04 20.80
N ASP A 178 -3.85 12.93 21.89
CA ASP A 178 -4.02 11.69 22.67
C ASP A 178 -4.80 10.60 21.93
N TYR A 179 -5.44 10.91 20.80
CA TYR A 179 -6.05 9.89 19.93
C TYR A 179 -5.01 8.91 19.38
N ILE A 180 -3.75 9.33 19.21
CA ILE A 180 -2.68 8.48 18.68
C ILE A 180 -2.31 7.39 19.70
N PRO A 181 -1.87 7.69 20.94
CA PRO A 181 -1.67 6.66 21.97
C PRO A 181 -2.92 5.80 22.20
N LEU A 182 -4.12 6.41 22.25
CA LEU A 182 -5.37 5.67 22.41
C LEU A 182 -5.54 4.60 21.34
N ALA A 183 -5.33 4.94 20.06
CA ALA A 183 -5.50 4.01 18.96
C ALA A 183 -4.52 2.83 19.05
N PHE A 184 -3.24 3.11 19.27
CA PHE A 184 -2.20 2.08 19.35
C PHE A 184 -2.37 1.17 20.57
N HIS A 185 -2.67 1.71 21.75
CA HIS A 185 -2.94 0.89 22.93
C HIS A 185 -4.20 0.04 22.76
N THR A 186 -5.25 0.57 22.14
CA THR A 186 -6.48 -0.20 21.87
C THR A 186 -6.22 -1.33 20.87
N ALA A 187 -5.48 -1.06 19.79
CA ALA A 187 -5.12 -2.08 18.81
C ALA A 187 -4.25 -3.18 19.44
N HIS A 188 -3.25 -2.81 20.25
CA HIS A 188 -2.40 -3.78 20.94
C HIS A 188 -3.16 -4.63 21.97
N ALA A 189 -4.14 -4.04 22.66
CA ALA A 189 -4.98 -4.78 23.60
C ALA A 189 -5.92 -5.77 22.89
N ALA A 190 -6.37 -5.44 21.68
CA ALA A 190 -7.24 -6.31 20.88
C ALA A 190 -6.48 -7.44 20.18
N ASP A 191 -5.25 -7.19 19.72
CA ASP A 191 -4.33 -8.20 19.22
C ASP A 191 -2.86 -7.82 19.55
N PRO A 192 -2.27 -8.41 20.59
CA PRO A 192 -0.89 -8.10 20.97
C PRO A 192 0.15 -8.71 20.02
N THR A 193 -0.25 -9.59 19.11
CA THR A 193 0.67 -10.29 18.18
C THR A 193 0.87 -9.52 16.87
N ALA A 194 -0.01 -8.57 16.54
CA ALA A 194 0.08 -7.79 15.32
C ALA A 194 1.18 -6.70 15.38
N THR A 195 1.88 -6.51 14.27
CA THR A 195 2.77 -5.36 14.07
C THR A 195 1.94 -4.09 13.89
N LEU A 196 2.11 -3.10 14.76
CA LEU A 196 1.34 -1.86 14.74
C LEU A 196 2.13 -0.76 14.04
N VAL A 197 1.55 -0.24 12.97
CA VAL A 197 2.22 0.61 11.98
C VAL A 197 1.65 2.02 12.02
N LEU A 198 2.54 3.01 12.00
CA LEU A 198 2.23 4.41 11.68
C LEU A 198 2.55 4.62 10.19
N SER A 199 1.58 5.00 9.37
CA SER A 199 1.75 5.12 7.91
C SER A 199 1.63 6.57 7.45
N ASP A 200 2.47 7.01 6.52
CA ASP A 200 2.35 8.34 5.92
C ASP A 200 3.00 8.43 4.52
N TYR A 201 2.53 9.37 3.70
CA TYR A 201 3.14 9.74 2.42
C TYR A 201 4.11 10.91 2.58
N GLY A 202 4.92 11.16 1.54
CA GLY A 202 5.71 12.39 1.45
C GLY A 202 6.91 12.38 2.38
N LEU A 203 7.53 11.21 2.51
CA LEU A 203 8.73 10.96 3.28
C LEU A 203 9.91 10.58 2.36
N GLU A 204 9.73 10.56 1.04
CA GLU A 204 10.62 9.88 0.10
C GLU A 204 11.70 10.80 -0.51
N TYR A 205 11.43 12.07 -0.78
CA TYR A 205 12.38 12.92 -1.54
C TYR A 205 13.26 13.81 -0.67
N ASP A 206 14.52 13.97 -1.07
CA ASP A 206 15.44 14.96 -0.49
C ASP A 206 15.36 16.34 -1.15
N ASP A 207 14.90 16.41 -2.39
CA ASP A 207 14.78 17.65 -3.18
C ASP A 207 13.45 18.40 -2.98
N GLU A 208 12.52 17.84 -2.19
CA GLU A 208 11.26 18.48 -1.82
C GLU A 208 11.34 18.92 -0.34
N SER A 209 11.57 20.22 -0.11
CA SER A 209 11.81 20.78 1.24
C SER A 209 10.71 20.44 2.25
N TRP A 210 9.46 20.36 1.80
CA TRP A 210 8.34 20.02 2.65
C TRP A 210 8.34 18.54 3.09
N MET A 211 8.89 17.63 2.29
CA MET A 211 9.08 16.23 2.69
C MET A 211 10.24 16.08 3.66
N VAL A 212 11.29 16.90 3.50
CA VAL A 212 12.40 16.98 4.45
C VAL A 212 11.90 17.45 5.82
N GLU A 213 11.06 18.50 5.83
CA GLU A 213 10.39 18.99 7.04
C GLU A 213 9.47 17.91 7.64
N LYS A 214 8.64 17.26 6.81
CA LYS A 214 7.71 16.21 7.24
C LYS A 214 8.44 15.03 7.91
N ARG A 215 9.61 14.63 7.40
CA ARG A 215 10.47 13.61 8.04
C ARG A 215 10.94 14.01 9.43
N GLY A 216 11.32 15.28 9.62
CA GLY A 216 11.68 15.80 10.95
C GLY A 216 10.52 15.70 11.93
N THR A 217 9.34 16.19 11.52
CA THR A 217 8.11 16.09 12.32
C THR A 217 7.74 14.64 12.64
N MET A 218 7.88 13.74 11.67
CA MET A 218 7.62 12.31 11.86
C MET A 218 8.59 11.68 12.86
N LEU A 219 9.89 11.97 12.78
CA LEU A 219 10.87 11.48 13.76
C LEU A 219 10.56 11.97 15.16
N ASP A 220 10.19 13.24 15.32
CA ASP A 220 9.84 13.79 16.63
C ASP A 220 8.56 13.18 17.18
N LEU A 221 7.57 12.89 16.33
CA LEU A 221 6.38 12.13 16.72
C LEU A 221 6.77 10.71 17.19
N LEU A 222 7.56 9.98 16.40
CA LEU A 222 7.99 8.63 16.76
C LEU A 222 8.76 8.61 18.09
N ARG A 223 9.70 9.56 18.30
CA ARG A 223 10.42 9.70 19.58
C ARG A 223 9.46 9.88 20.76
N ARG A 224 8.50 10.81 20.65
CA ARG A 224 7.49 11.02 21.70
C ARG A 224 6.66 9.77 21.98
N LEU A 225 6.26 9.03 20.95
CA LEU A 225 5.51 7.78 21.10
C LEU A 225 6.34 6.69 21.78
N LYS A 226 7.63 6.57 21.44
CA LYS A 226 8.57 5.64 22.10
C LYS A 226 8.80 6.01 23.57
N ASP A 227 9.04 7.29 23.87
CA ASP A 227 9.25 7.78 25.24
C ASP A 227 8.02 7.54 26.12
N ALA A 228 6.82 7.73 25.55
CA ALA A 228 5.54 7.43 26.19
C ALA A 228 5.18 5.94 26.23
N ARG A 229 6.04 5.04 25.73
CA ARG A 229 5.83 3.58 25.66
C ARG A 229 4.56 3.17 24.91
N VAL A 230 4.19 3.93 23.88
CA VAL A 230 3.12 3.56 22.95
C VAL A 230 3.61 2.37 22.10
N PRO A 231 2.79 1.32 21.88
CA PRO A 231 3.19 0.11 21.15
C PRO A 231 3.24 0.35 19.63
N VAL A 232 4.12 1.24 19.18
CA VAL A 232 4.45 1.42 17.76
C VAL A 232 5.59 0.48 17.41
N HIS A 233 5.38 -0.35 16.40
CA HIS A 233 6.33 -1.39 15.98
C HIS A 233 7.02 -1.06 14.64
N ALA A 234 6.34 -0.31 13.75
CA ALA A 234 6.91 0.07 12.46
C ALA A 234 6.46 1.46 11.99
N LEU A 235 7.26 2.08 11.13
CA LEU A 235 6.87 3.21 10.28
C LEU A 235 6.66 2.69 8.85
N ALA A 236 5.55 3.09 8.22
CA ALA A 236 5.32 2.87 6.80
C ALA A 236 5.56 4.16 6.00
N LEU A 237 6.38 4.03 4.95
CA LEU A 237 6.45 4.99 3.86
C LEU A 237 5.53 4.48 2.75
N GLN A 238 4.53 5.27 2.37
CA GLN A 238 3.59 4.87 1.33
C GLN A 238 4.33 4.63 0.00
N GLY A 239 5.24 5.51 -0.41
CA GLY A 239 5.96 5.33 -1.68
C GLY A 239 5.11 5.66 -2.90
N HIS A 240 4.20 6.63 -2.79
CA HIS A 240 3.53 7.21 -3.95
C HIS A 240 4.47 8.13 -4.72
N LEU A 241 5.02 7.63 -5.83
CA LEU A 241 6.10 8.26 -6.55
C LEU A 241 5.64 9.11 -7.76
N ILE A 242 6.41 10.14 -8.09
CA ILE A 242 6.29 11.18 -9.15
C ILE A 242 7.01 10.99 -10.50
N GLY A 243 6.41 10.47 -11.55
CA GLY A 243 7.05 10.44 -12.86
C GLY A 243 7.42 11.83 -13.42
N GLY A 244 8.49 11.91 -14.22
CA GLY A 244 8.79 13.09 -15.04
C GLY A 244 9.54 14.25 -14.37
N ARG A 245 10.30 13.99 -13.31
CA ARG A 245 11.23 14.95 -12.68
C ARG A 245 12.54 14.23 -12.29
N PRO A 246 13.72 14.88 -12.34
CA PRO A 246 14.93 14.34 -11.73
C PRO A 246 14.70 14.28 -10.21
N ARG A 247 14.88 13.11 -9.60
CA ARG A 247 14.59 12.89 -8.16
C ARG A 247 15.87 12.59 -7.42
N ALA A 248 16.02 13.15 -6.23
CA ALA A 248 17.10 12.79 -5.33
C ALA A 248 16.56 11.89 -4.22
N PHE A 249 16.54 10.57 -4.44
CA PHE A 249 16.59 9.62 -3.34
C PHE A 249 18.03 9.61 -2.82
N GLY A 250 18.27 10.29 -1.70
CA GLY A 250 19.63 10.70 -1.35
C GLY A 250 20.04 10.42 0.10
N PRO A 251 21.14 11.06 0.54
CA PRO A 251 21.67 10.90 1.89
C PRO A 251 20.69 11.31 3.01
N GLY A 252 19.76 12.22 2.72
CA GLY A 252 18.73 12.61 3.68
C GLY A 252 17.76 11.48 3.95
N LEU A 253 17.29 10.79 2.89
CA LEU A 253 16.39 9.64 3.03
C LEU A 253 17.08 8.52 3.79
N ARG A 254 18.31 8.18 3.41
CA ARG A 254 19.12 7.16 4.09
C ARG A 254 19.30 7.46 5.58
N ARG A 255 19.61 8.72 5.92
CA ARG A 255 19.73 9.15 7.32
C ARG A 255 18.41 9.00 8.08
N PHE A 256 17.30 9.45 7.50
CA PHE A 256 15.98 9.32 8.10
C PHE A 256 15.62 7.86 8.39
N LEU A 257 15.85 6.95 7.43
CA LEU A 257 15.62 5.51 7.63
C LEU A 257 16.48 4.93 8.75
N ALA A 258 17.76 5.31 8.81
CA ALA A 258 18.66 4.89 9.89
C ALA A 258 18.23 5.44 11.26
N GLU A 259 17.72 6.68 11.33
CA GLU A 259 17.17 7.25 12.57
C GLU A 259 15.90 6.52 13.03
N VAL A 260 15.01 6.15 12.10
CA VAL A 260 13.83 5.31 12.42
C VAL A 260 14.26 3.93 12.92
N ALA A 261 15.23 3.30 12.26
CA ALA A 261 15.79 2.01 12.68
C ALA A 261 16.43 2.08 14.08
N ALA A 262 17.11 3.19 14.40
CA ALA A 262 17.71 3.43 15.72
C ALA A 262 16.68 3.55 16.86
N LEU A 263 15.41 3.88 16.55
CA LEU A 263 14.29 3.81 17.50
C LEU A 263 13.79 2.37 17.74
N GLY A 264 14.39 1.38 17.09
CA GLY A 264 14.03 -0.03 17.18
C GLY A 264 12.79 -0.40 16.36
N LEU A 265 12.37 0.47 15.44
CA LEU A 265 11.20 0.28 14.58
C LEU A 265 11.56 -0.46 13.29
N GLU A 266 10.65 -1.29 12.81
CA GLU A 266 10.69 -1.77 11.43
C GLU A 266 10.25 -0.67 10.46
N ILE A 267 10.61 -0.83 9.19
CA ILE A 267 10.24 0.09 8.13
C ILE A 267 9.54 -0.70 7.02
N HIS A 268 8.39 -0.20 6.60
CA HIS A 268 7.59 -0.82 5.54
C HIS A 268 7.43 0.15 4.37
N ILE A 269 7.62 -0.34 3.15
CA ILE A 269 7.13 0.34 1.94
C ILE A 269 5.76 -0.26 1.63
N THR A 270 4.69 0.53 1.66
CA THR A 270 3.32 -0.01 1.74
C THR A 270 2.43 0.22 0.52
N GLU A 271 2.71 1.25 -0.28
CA GLU A 271 1.83 1.72 -1.36
C GLU A 271 2.62 2.12 -2.62
N LEU A 272 3.69 1.36 -2.92
CA LEU A 272 4.63 1.71 -3.97
C LEU A 272 3.96 1.74 -5.34
N ASP A 273 3.97 2.91 -5.96
CA ASP A 273 3.52 3.14 -7.32
C ASP A 273 4.19 4.39 -7.91
N VAL A 274 4.16 4.58 -9.23
CA VAL A 274 4.72 5.80 -9.86
C VAL A 274 3.67 6.46 -10.74
N ASP A 275 3.20 7.64 -10.34
CA ASP A 275 2.35 8.50 -11.16
C ASP A 275 3.06 8.90 -12.45
N ASP A 276 2.67 8.28 -13.55
CA ASP A 276 3.33 8.43 -14.83
C ASP A 276 2.75 9.56 -15.69
N ARG A 277 1.73 10.29 -15.21
CA ARG A 277 0.96 11.29 -15.99
C ARG A 277 1.81 12.37 -16.66
N LYS A 278 2.94 12.74 -16.07
CA LYS A 278 3.86 13.76 -16.59
C LYS A 278 4.94 13.20 -17.53
N ILE A 279 5.03 11.88 -17.67
CA ILE A 279 5.98 11.23 -18.57
C ILE A 279 5.40 11.24 -19.99
N THR A 280 6.18 11.74 -20.94
CA THR A 280 5.83 11.87 -22.35
C THR A 280 6.56 10.84 -23.21
N GLY A 281 5.98 10.50 -24.37
CA GLY A 281 6.53 9.56 -25.35
C GLY A 281 5.81 8.20 -25.38
N ALA A 282 6.41 7.25 -26.10
CA ALA A 282 5.87 5.90 -26.28
C ALA A 282 5.78 5.11 -24.97
N LEU A 283 4.99 4.03 -24.96
CA LEU A 283 4.75 3.22 -23.76
C LEU A 283 6.04 2.64 -23.18
N GLU A 284 6.96 2.21 -24.05
CA GLU A 284 8.26 1.64 -23.67
C GLU A 284 9.11 2.66 -22.92
N ARG A 285 9.08 3.92 -23.37
CA ARG A 285 9.76 5.03 -22.67
C ARG A 285 9.13 5.32 -21.32
N ARG A 286 7.79 5.32 -21.25
CA ARG A 286 7.06 5.54 -19.99
C ARG A 286 7.41 4.46 -18.98
N ASP A 287 7.33 3.19 -19.38
CA ASP A 287 7.66 2.05 -18.55
C ASP A 287 9.14 2.06 -18.12
N GLY A 288 10.05 2.47 -19.01
CA GLY A 288 11.47 2.63 -18.69
C GLY A 288 11.73 3.68 -17.61
N VAL A 289 11.07 4.85 -17.68
CA VAL A 289 11.18 5.89 -16.65
C VAL A 289 10.56 5.42 -15.32
N VAL A 290 9.42 4.74 -15.36
CA VAL A 290 8.81 4.17 -14.15
C VAL A 290 9.76 3.15 -13.51
N ALA A 291 10.35 2.24 -14.29
CA ALA A 291 11.28 1.24 -13.79
C ALA A 291 12.56 1.86 -13.20
N GLU A 292 13.08 2.93 -13.80
CA GLU A 292 14.22 3.69 -13.26
C GLU A 292 13.90 4.26 -11.86
N ILE A 293 12.69 4.80 -11.69
CA ILE A 293 12.24 5.37 -10.42
C ILE A 293 12.07 4.26 -9.37
N TYR A 294 11.49 3.12 -9.74
CA TYR A 294 11.41 1.95 -8.85
C TYR A 294 12.80 1.51 -8.39
N ARG A 295 13.73 1.34 -9.34
CA ARG A 295 15.09 0.85 -9.04
C ARG A 295 15.83 1.82 -8.12
N THR A 296 15.90 3.09 -8.48
CA THR A 296 16.62 4.10 -7.68
C THR A 296 16.03 4.29 -6.28
N PHE A 297 14.70 4.23 -6.14
CA PHE A 297 14.04 4.26 -4.83
C PHE A 297 14.36 3.01 -4.01
N LEU A 298 14.16 1.83 -4.59
CA LEU A 298 14.36 0.56 -3.89
C LEU A 298 15.82 0.32 -3.53
N ASP A 299 16.77 0.63 -4.42
CA ASP A 299 18.20 0.59 -4.10
C ASP A 299 18.54 1.50 -2.91
N THR A 300 17.86 2.65 -2.80
CA THR A 300 18.08 3.57 -1.68
C THR A 300 17.51 3.06 -0.36
N VAL A 301 16.26 2.60 -0.36
CA VAL A 301 15.59 2.21 0.88
C VAL A 301 15.98 0.82 1.34
N LEU A 302 16.23 -0.14 0.43
CA LEU A 302 16.55 -1.52 0.78
C LEU A 302 17.98 -1.69 1.31
N ASP A 303 18.85 -0.70 1.14
CA ASP A 303 20.15 -0.65 1.81
C ASP A 303 20.03 -0.59 3.34
N GLU A 304 18.91 -0.11 3.89
CA GLU A 304 18.60 -0.17 5.32
C GLU A 304 17.95 -1.52 5.67
N PRO A 305 18.59 -2.40 6.47
CA PRO A 305 18.03 -3.69 6.84
C PRO A 305 16.75 -3.63 7.69
N ALA A 306 16.43 -2.50 8.31
CA ALA A 306 15.15 -2.30 8.98
C ALA A 306 13.97 -2.23 7.99
N VAL A 307 14.21 -2.04 6.69
CA VAL A 307 13.17 -2.18 5.66
C VAL A 307 12.89 -3.66 5.41
N THR A 308 11.74 -4.15 5.89
CA THR A 308 11.36 -5.57 5.92
C THR A 308 10.25 -5.93 4.93
N ARG A 309 9.52 -4.94 4.40
CA ARG A 309 8.38 -5.15 3.51
C ARG A 309 8.34 -4.17 2.35
N VAL A 310 7.96 -4.66 1.17
CA VAL A 310 7.64 -3.87 -0.02
C VAL A 310 6.28 -4.29 -0.56
N THR A 311 5.33 -3.37 -0.60
CA THR A 311 3.99 -3.58 -1.16
C THR A 311 3.74 -2.54 -2.23
N THR A 312 3.29 -2.97 -3.40
CA THR A 312 2.83 -2.06 -4.46
C THR A 312 1.35 -1.73 -4.30
N TRP A 313 0.92 -0.52 -4.63
CA TRP A 313 -0.50 -0.12 -4.52
C TRP A 313 -1.32 -0.62 -5.72
N GLY A 314 -1.52 -1.93 -5.74
CA GLY A 314 -1.95 -2.71 -6.89
C GLY A 314 -0.80 -3.54 -7.46
N LEU A 315 -1.10 -4.53 -8.30
CA LEU A 315 -0.06 -5.30 -9.02
C LEU A 315 -0.09 -5.07 -10.54
N SER A 316 -1.24 -4.75 -11.11
CA SER A 316 -1.43 -4.51 -12.54
C SER A 316 -2.08 -3.15 -12.79
N ASP A 317 -1.60 -2.46 -13.85
CA ASP A 317 -2.18 -1.22 -14.37
C ASP A 317 -3.69 -1.37 -14.70
N ARG A 318 -4.19 -2.60 -14.92
CA ARG A 318 -5.61 -2.90 -15.13
C ARG A 318 -6.49 -2.46 -13.95
N TYR A 319 -5.98 -2.57 -12.73
CA TYR A 319 -6.76 -2.41 -11.49
C TYR A 319 -6.31 -1.25 -10.62
N THR A 320 -5.38 -0.41 -11.09
CA THR A 320 -4.88 0.71 -10.30
C THR A 320 -5.97 1.78 -10.09
N SER A 321 -6.15 2.20 -8.84
CA SER A 321 -7.02 3.35 -8.50
C SER A 321 -6.59 4.66 -9.15
N LYS A 322 -5.30 4.79 -9.53
CA LYS A 322 -4.81 5.97 -10.26
C LYS A 322 -5.54 6.20 -11.57
N ALA A 323 -6.07 5.17 -12.23
CA ALA A 323 -6.79 5.33 -13.50
C ALA A 323 -8.05 6.19 -13.33
N GLY A 324 -8.74 6.07 -12.19
CA GLY A 324 -9.92 6.88 -11.86
C GLY A 324 -9.58 8.18 -11.14
N MET A 325 -8.67 8.14 -10.15
CA MET A 325 -8.34 9.31 -9.32
C MET A 325 -7.48 10.33 -10.06
N PHE A 326 -6.60 9.85 -10.94
CA PHE A 326 -5.56 10.64 -11.59
C PHE A 326 -5.45 10.24 -13.07
N PRO A 327 -6.48 10.46 -13.90
CA PRO A 327 -6.41 10.15 -15.31
C PRO A 327 -5.35 11.02 -16.01
N ARG A 328 -4.77 10.49 -17.09
CA ARG A 328 -3.83 11.27 -17.90
C ARG A 328 -4.57 12.34 -18.72
N PRO A 329 -3.97 13.53 -18.90
CA PRO A 329 -4.55 14.57 -19.76
C PRO A 329 -4.68 14.16 -21.23
N ASP A 330 -3.85 13.23 -21.69
CA ASP A 330 -3.82 12.75 -23.08
C ASP A 330 -4.80 11.58 -23.34
N GLY A 331 -5.60 11.19 -22.34
CA GLY A 331 -6.59 10.11 -22.44
C GLY A 331 -6.00 8.69 -22.48
N GLN A 332 -4.67 8.53 -22.46
CA GLN A 332 -4.06 7.20 -22.37
C GLN A 332 -4.22 6.63 -20.96
N GLY A 333 -4.21 5.30 -20.83
CA GLY A 333 -4.18 4.65 -19.52
C GLY A 333 -2.91 5.00 -18.74
N VAL A 334 -3.03 5.17 -17.42
CA VAL A 334 -1.88 5.30 -16.51
C VAL A 334 -1.10 3.99 -16.43
N ARG A 335 0.21 4.06 -16.18
CA ARG A 335 1.10 2.89 -16.13
C ARG A 335 1.97 2.79 -14.86
N PRO A 336 1.41 2.87 -13.65
CA PRO A 336 2.18 3.02 -12.43
C PRO A 336 2.78 1.73 -11.83
N LEU A 337 2.37 0.54 -12.29
CA LEU A 337 2.58 -0.73 -11.60
C LEU A 337 3.45 -1.73 -12.38
N PRO A 338 3.86 -2.86 -11.77
CA PRO A 338 4.77 -3.81 -12.40
C PRO A 338 4.21 -4.55 -13.63
N PHE A 339 2.90 -4.82 -13.67
CA PHE A 339 2.24 -5.51 -14.77
C PHE A 339 1.31 -4.56 -15.54
N ASP A 340 1.23 -4.71 -16.86
CA ASP A 340 0.38 -3.86 -17.68
C ASP A 340 -1.10 -4.25 -17.58
N ALA A 341 -1.95 -3.54 -18.34
CA ALA A 341 -3.38 -3.78 -18.40
C ALA A 341 -3.77 -5.15 -18.99
N ASP A 342 -2.84 -5.88 -19.60
CA ASP A 342 -3.00 -7.24 -20.12
C ASP A 342 -2.38 -8.31 -19.19
N LEU A 343 -1.99 -7.92 -17.97
CA LEU A 343 -1.28 -8.75 -16.98
C LEU A 343 0.11 -9.22 -17.46
N ARG A 344 0.68 -8.58 -18.49
CA ARG A 344 2.03 -8.88 -18.97
C ARG A 344 3.06 -8.11 -18.14
N PRO A 345 4.24 -8.70 -17.88
CA PRO A 345 5.29 -8.02 -17.12
C PRO A 345 5.81 -6.80 -17.90
N LYS A 346 5.94 -5.67 -17.21
CA LYS A 346 6.67 -4.50 -17.71
C LYS A 346 8.13 -4.57 -17.24
N ILE A 347 8.98 -3.70 -17.78
CA ILE A 347 10.39 -3.58 -17.35
C ILE A 347 10.55 -3.21 -15.85
N VAL A 348 9.48 -2.73 -15.22
CA VAL A 348 9.36 -2.50 -13.77
C VAL A 348 9.55 -3.79 -12.96
N VAL A 349 9.12 -4.95 -13.49
CA VAL A 349 9.37 -6.26 -12.85
C VAL A 349 10.86 -6.52 -12.73
N GLN A 350 11.64 -6.21 -13.77
CA GLN A 350 13.10 -6.36 -13.72
C GLN A 350 13.72 -5.45 -12.66
N ALA A 351 13.24 -4.20 -12.55
CA ALA A 351 13.71 -3.29 -11.50
C ALA A 351 13.46 -3.82 -10.08
N LEU A 352 12.30 -4.45 -9.83
CA LEU A 352 12.02 -5.13 -8.56
C LEU A 352 12.95 -6.32 -8.33
N MET A 353 13.14 -7.15 -9.35
CA MET A 353 14.03 -8.31 -9.29
C MET A 353 15.48 -7.91 -8.97
N ASP A 354 15.99 -6.89 -9.66
CA ASP A 354 17.35 -6.37 -9.46
C ASP A 354 17.50 -5.79 -8.05
N ALA A 355 16.54 -4.99 -7.60
CA ALA A 355 16.56 -4.40 -6.25
C ALA A 355 16.53 -5.48 -5.16
N PHE A 356 15.69 -6.52 -5.30
CA PHE A 356 15.69 -7.64 -4.36
C PHE A 356 16.98 -8.44 -4.42
N ALA A 357 17.52 -8.72 -5.60
CA ALA A 357 18.79 -9.43 -5.74
C ALA A 357 19.96 -8.64 -5.12
N GLY A 358 19.95 -7.31 -5.26
CA GLY A 358 20.97 -6.39 -4.73
C GLY A 358 20.86 -6.12 -3.24
N ALA A 359 19.67 -6.24 -2.65
CA ALA A 359 19.44 -5.91 -1.24
C ALA A 359 20.29 -6.77 -0.27
N PRO A 360 20.80 -6.20 0.84
CA PRO A 360 21.45 -6.98 1.90
C PRO A 360 20.46 -7.95 2.54
N LYS A 361 20.95 -9.09 3.06
CA LYS A 361 20.08 -10.01 3.81
C LYS A 361 19.67 -9.40 5.14
N ARG A 362 18.36 -9.42 5.44
CA ARG A 362 17.82 -9.03 6.73
C ARG A 362 18.03 -10.16 7.75
N LYS A 363 18.23 -9.79 9.01
CA LYS A 363 18.17 -10.76 10.11
C LYS A 363 16.70 -11.10 10.33
N ILE A 364 16.31 -12.34 10.02
CA ILE A 364 14.96 -12.83 10.34
C ILE A 364 14.82 -12.77 11.86
N ARG A 365 13.98 -11.86 12.37
CA ARG A 365 13.56 -11.88 13.78
C ARG A 365 12.70 -13.14 13.95
N ARG A 366 13.18 -14.07 14.78
CA ARG A 366 12.47 -15.30 15.13
C ARG A 366 11.35 -15.00 16.10
#